data_AF-A0A2Z3UJY8-F1
#
_entry.id   AF-A0A2Z3UJY8-F1
#
_cell.length_a   1.000
_cell.length_b   1.000
_cell.length_c   1.000
_cell.angle_alpha   90.00
_cell.angle_beta   90.00
_cell.angle_gamma   90.00
#
_symmetry.space_group_name_H-M   'P 1'
#
loop_
_entity.id
_entity.type
_entity.pdbx_description
1 polymer ?
#
loop_
_entity_poly.entity_id
_entity_poly.type
_entity_poly.pdbx_seq_one_letter_code
_entity_poly.pdbx_strand_id
1 'polypeptide(L)' 'MQTDLTVWCRDGLFIWNEDGVEASHPADDPVGAAHLISDLYRRPTSDDDPIEEGLESQVRASPHPDSARD' A
#
# COMPACT_ATOMS: atom_id res chain seq x y z
N MET A 1 -3.07 1.39 -9.58
CA MET A 1 -4.31 1.95 -10.16
C MET A 1 -4.79 3.03 -9.23
N GLN A 2 -4.88 4.29 -9.69
CA GLN A 2 -5.46 5.36 -8.88
C GLN A 2 -6.97 5.17 -8.91
N THR A 3 -7.57 4.83 -7.78
CA THR A 3 -9.02 4.72 -7.62
C THR A 3 -9.61 6.12 -7.67
N ASP A 4 -10.42 6.39 -8.69
CA ASP A 4 -11.17 7.63 -8.78
C ASP A 4 -12.20 7.66 -7.65
N LEU A 5 -12.07 8.64 -6.75
CA LEU A 5 -13.00 8.86 -5.65
C LEU A 5 -13.89 10.06 -5.98
N THR A 6 -15.20 9.83 -5.99
CA THR A 6 -16.17 10.93 -6.05
C THR A 6 -16.64 11.28 -4.64
N VAL A 7 -16.47 12.55 -4.28
CA VAL A 7 -16.97 13.12 -3.01
C VAL A 7 -18.03 14.16 -3.34
N TRP A 8 -19.17 14.08 -2.68
CA TRP A 8 -20.27 15.03 -2.79
C TRP A 8 -20.40 15.86 -1.52
N CYS A 9 -20.83 17.11 -1.66
CA CYS A 9 -21.30 17.90 -0.52
C CYS A 9 -22.83 17.96 -0.54
N ARG A 10 -23.47 17.50 0.52
CA ARG A 10 -24.93 17.63 0.72
C ARG A 10 -25.21 17.94 2.19
N ASP A 11 -26.06 18.92 2.45
CA ASP A 11 -26.53 19.26 3.82
C ASP A 11 -25.40 19.55 4.84
N GLY A 12 -24.27 20.09 4.40
CA GLY A 12 -23.10 20.33 5.27
C GLY A 12 -22.31 19.07 5.61
N LEU A 13 -22.48 18.00 4.83
CA LEU A 13 -21.74 16.75 4.95
C LEU A 13 -20.99 16.47 3.64
N PHE A 14 -19.76 16.00 3.76
CA PHE A 14 -19.07 15.25 2.73
C PHE A 14 -19.61 13.82 2.70
N ILE A 15 -19.93 13.33 1.51
CA ILE A 15 -20.48 12.01 1.29
C ILE A 15 -19.65 11.35 0.19
N TRP A 16 -19.25 10.09 0.39
CA TRP A 16 -18.53 9.31 -0.63
C TRP A 16 -18.87 7.83 -0.53
N ASN A 17 -18.56 7.06 -1.59
CA ASN A 17 -18.71 5.61 -1.58
C ASN A 17 -17.39 4.94 -1.22
N GLU A 18 -17.42 4.14 -0.16
CA GLU A 18 -16.32 3.30 0.33
C GLU A 18 -16.74 1.84 0.12
N ASP A 19 -16.18 1.17 -0.91
CA ASP A 19 -16.44 -0.24 -1.21
C ASP A 19 -17.95 -0.63 -1.27
N GLY A 20 -18.77 0.29 -1.78
CA GLY A 20 -20.23 0.10 -1.90
C GLY A 20 -21.03 0.52 -0.66
N VAL A 21 -20.38 1.07 0.35
CA VAL A 21 -21.00 1.68 1.53
C VAL A 21 -20.91 3.20 1.44
N GLU A 22 -22.04 3.89 1.63
CA GLU A 22 -22.05 5.35 1.71
C GLU A 22 -21.46 5.80 3.06
N ALA A 23 -20.32 6.48 3.01
CA ALA A 23 -19.70 7.13 4.14
C ALA A 23 -20.08 8.61 4.16
N SER A 24 -20.22 9.18 5.37
CA SER A 24 -20.52 10.61 5.54
C SER A 24 -19.63 11.24 6.62
N HIS A 25 -19.23 12.50 6.41
CA HIS A 25 -18.41 13.28 7.32
C HIS A 25 -18.89 14.73 7.38
N PRO A 26 -18.95 15.39 8.54
CA PRO A 26 -19.23 16.82 8.62
C PRO A 26 -18.26 17.66 7.78
N ALA A 27 -18.81 18.64 7.05
CA ALA A 27 -18.06 19.51 6.15
C ALA A 27 -17.28 20.62 6.87
N ASP A 28 -17.59 20.86 8.16
CA ASP A 28 -16.83 21.76 9.03
C ASP A 28 -15.39 21.29 9.30
N ASP A 29 -15.09 20.01 9.05
CA ASP A 29 -13.75 19.44 9.21
C ASP A 29 -13.26 18.79 7.90
N PRO A 30 -12.83 19.60 6.91
CA PRO A 30 -12.34 19.09 5.62
C PRO A 30 -11.02 18.33 5.75
N VAL A 31 -10.23 18.63 6.79
CA VAL A 31 -8.93 17.99 7.02
C VAL A 31 -9.10 16.55 7.50
N GLY A 32 -10.01 16.29 8.44
CA GLY A 32 -10.30 14.93 8.90
C GLY A 32 -10.95 14.09 7.80
N ALA A 33 -11.86 14.68 7.01
CA ALA A 33 -12.42 14.01 5.84
C ALA A 33 -11.31 13.57 4.86
N ALA A 34 -10.36 14.46 4.54
CA ALA A 34 -9.23 14.12 3.69
C ALA A 34 -8.31 13.05 4.32
N HIS A 35 -8.15 13.06 5.65
CA HIS A 35 -7.34 12.07 6.35
C HIS A 35 -7.96 10.67 6.30
N LEU A 36 -9.27 10.55 6.52
CA LEU A 36 -10.00 9.28 6.40
C LEU A 36 -9.91 8.72 4.98
N ILE A 37 -10.19 9.57 3.99
CA ILE A 37 -10.07 9.22 2.57
C ILE A 37 -8.64 8.75 2.26
N SER A 38 -7.64 9.50 2.72
CA SER A 38 -6.25 9.14 2.49
C SER A 38 -5.88 7.81 3.12
N ASP A 39 -6.37 7.48 4.32
CA ASP A 39 -6.09 6.19 4.97
C ASP A 39 -6.69 5.00 4.20
N LEU A 40 -7.93 5.15 3.73
CA LEU A 40 -8.64 4.15 2.93
C LEU A 40 -7.89 3.82 1.64
N TYR A 41 -7.49 4.84 0.90
CA TYR A 41 -6.81 4.68 -0.40
C TYR A 41 -5.29 4.47 -0.28
N ARG A 42 -4.72 4.69 0.91
CA ARG A 42 -3.31 4.43 1.18
C ARG A 42 -3.05 2.96 1.45
N ARG A 43 -4.02 2.18 1.91
CA ARG A 43 -3.86 0.72 1.98
C ARG A 43 -3.94 0.16 0.55
N PRO A 44 -2.81 -0.21 -0.08
CA PRO A 44 -2.91 -1.04 -1.26
C PRO A 44 -3.50 -2.37 -0.77
N THR A 45 -4.47 -2.90 -1.50
CA THR A 45 -4.81 -4.31 -1.44
C THR A 45 -3.52 -5.13 -1.45
N SER A 46 -3.13 -5.71 -0.32
CA SER A 46 -2.02 -6.66 -0.19
C SER A 46 -2.41 -8.02 -0.79
N ASP A 47 -3.09 -8.02 -1.93
CA ASP A 47 -3.52 -9.22 -2.64
C ASP A 47 -2.87 -9.30 -4.03
N ASP A 48 -1.59 -8.97 -4.09
CA ASP A 48 -0.69 -9.47 -5.14
C ASP A 48 0.55 -10.04 -4.42
N ASP A 49 0.41 -11.27 -3.94
CA ASP A 49 1.54 -12.10 -3.49
C ASP A 49 1.43 -13.42 -4.27
N PRO A 50 2.50 -13.85 -4.95
CA PRO A 50 3.28 -14.92 -4.33
C PRO A 50 4.79 -14.73 -4.46
N ILE A 51 5.47 -14.89 -3.32
CA ILE A 51 6.72 -15.65 -3.12
C ILE A 51 7.33 -16.21 -4.43
N GLU A 52 8.40 -15.60 -4.95
CA GLU A 52 9.60 -16.37 -5.34
C GLU A 52 10.86 -15.53 -5.65
N GLU A 53 11.99 -16.11 -5.23
CA GLU A 53 13.37 -15.95 -5.72
C GLU A 53 14.21 -14.73 -5.30
N GLY A 54 14.93 -14.94 -4.20
CA GLY A 54 16.17 -14.24 -3.88
C GLY A 54 17.06 -15.01 -2.89
N LEU A 55 16.97 -16.35 -2.88
CA LEU A 55 17.83 -17.25 -2.12
C LEU A 55 19.24 -17.32 -2.72
N GLU A 56 19.95 -16.21 -2.85
CA GLU A 56 21.41 -16.26 -3.06
C GLU A 56 22.01 -14.87 -2.92
N SER A 57 22.25 -14.47 -1.66
CA SER A 57 23.38 -13.57 -1.38
C SER A 57 24.65 -14.36 -1.65
N GLN A 58 25.03 -14.27 -2.91
CA GLN A 58 26.26 -14.73 -3.53
C GLN A 58 27.42 -14.02 -2.82
N VAL A 59 27.95 -14.60 -1.74
CA VAL A 59 29.35 -14.36 -1.40
C VAL A 59 30.17 -15.23 -2.33
N ARG A 60 30.41 -14.71 -3.53
CA ARG A 60 31.48 -15.20 -4.41
C ARG A 60 32.79 -15.04 -3.64
N ALA A 61 33.21 -16.11 -3.00
CA ALA A 61 34.60 -16.33 -2.65
C ALA A 61 34.99 -17.72 -3.15
N SER A 62 35.26 -17.80 -4.45
CA SER A 62 36.23 -18.77 -4.94
C SER A 62 37.22 -17.99 -5.79
N PRO A 63 38.49 -18.04 -5.40
CA PRO A 63 39.42 -18.82 -6.19
C PRO A 63 40.08 -19.95 -5.35
N HIS A 64 39.93 -21.16 -5.88
CA HIS A 64 40.77 -22.37 -5.68
C HIS A 64 42.23 -22.12 -6.16
N PRO A 65 43.17 -23.09 -6.14
CA PRO A 65 43.73 -24.00 -5.11
C PRO A 65 45.27 -23.85 -4.94
N ASP A 66 45.87 -24.37 -3.85
CA ASP A 66 47.19 -25.10 -3.83
C ASP A 66 47.48 -25.56 -2.38
N SER A 67 47.42 -26.84 -2.01
CA SER A 67 48.44 -27.91 -2.11
C SER A 67 49.21 -28.19 -0.80
N ALA A 68 49.25 -29.49 -0.48
CA ALA A 68 50.26 -30.23 0.30
C ALA A 68 50.23 -30.23 1.85
N ARG A 69 49.51 -31.23 2.38
CA ARG A 69 50.00 -32.39 3.19
C ARG A 69 51.18 -32.16 4.16
N ASP A 70 50.94 -32.40 5.45
CA ASP A 70 51.80 -33.19 6.36
C ASP A 70 50.92 -34.00 7.32
#